data_AF-A0A1Y2V810-F1
#
_entry.id   AF-A0A1Y2V810-F1
#
_cell.length_a   1.000
_cell.length_b   1.000
_cell.length_c   1.000
_cell.angle_alpha   90.00
_cell.angle_beta   90.00
_cell.angle_gamma   90.00
#
_symmetry.space_group_name_H-M   'P 1'
#
loop_
_entity.id
_entity.type
_entity.pdbx_description
1 polymer ?
#
loop_
_entity_poly.entity_id
_entity_poly.type
_entity_poly.pdbx_seq_one_letter_code
_entity_poly.pdbx_strand_id
1 'polypeptide(L)'
;MTFHHKLPVFLTLASAVRSILANPTNLKPISTPDDEDDTPLPVVIWHGLGDTFSADGLQSVGALVEKVNPGTLVYYVRLDESPSNDRTATFYGNVTEQIAKVCDDLAAHPILSTAPAIDAVGFSQGGQFLRGYIERCNFPPVRSLVTFGSQHNGIVDYKACSAADWLCKGAMALLHGNTWSSWVQSRLVPAQYFRDPKDLESYLEYSNFLADINNERETKNETYAKNIAKLENFIMYIFENDTTVIPKETGWFEEVNGTEITPLRARKLYSEDWIGLRALDRKGGLHFKTTPGEHMQISDEILEDTFSEFFGPLKKAAAKDDERSEEL
;
A
#
# COMPACT_ATOMS: atom_id res chain seq x y z
N MET A 1 -73.52 -16.56 -7.47
CA MET A 1 -72.67 -16.83 -8.64
C MET A 1 -73.39 -16.26 -9.85
N THR A 2 -72.93 -15.12 -10.32
CA THR A 2 -73.56 -14.27 -11.33
C THR A 2 -73.27 -14.77 -12.75
N PHE A 3 -74.32 -14.89 -13.56
CA PHE A 3 -74.26 -15.03 -15.02
C PHE A 3 -74.19 -13.65 -15.67
N HIS A 4 -73.47 -13.49 -16.79
CA HIS A 4 -73.98 -12.86 -18.02
C HIS A 4 -73.02 -12.99 -19.22
N HIS A 5 -73.63 -13.21 -20.39
CA HIS A 5 -73.10 -13.35 -21.75
C HIS A 5 -72.56 -12.04 -22.37
N LYS A 6 -71.69 -12.14 -23.41
CA LYS A 6 -72.01 -11.88 -24.85
C LYS A 6 -70.73 -11.65 -25.71
N LEU A 7 -70.69 -12.23 -26.92
CA LEU A 7 -69.91 -11.83 -28.13
C LEU A 7 -70.48 -10.51 -28.73
N PRO A 8 -69.83 -9.71 -29.65
CA PRO A 8 -69.22 -10.16 -30.94
C PRO A 8 -68.13 -9.27 -31.66
N VAL A 9 -67.51 -9.84 -32.73
CA VAL A 9 -67.23 -9.33 -34.11
C VAL A 9 -66.69 -7.89 -34.39
N PHE A 10 -65.54 -7.88 -35.11
CA PHE A 10 -64.95 -6.97 -36.15
C PHE A 10 -65.04 -5.42 -36.04
N LEU A 11 -63.89 -4.76 -36.22
CA LEU A 11 -63.65 -3.85 -37.36
C LEU A 11 -62.16 -3.47 -37.50
N THR A 12 -61.65 -3.62 -38.71
CA THR A 12 -60.36 -3.09 -39.20
C THR A 12 -60.43 -1.58 -39.39
N LEU A 13 -59.45 -0.84 -38.86
CA LEU A 13 -59.03 0.45 -39.42
C LEU A 13 -57.50 0.50 -39.49
N ALA A 14 -57.00 0.38 -40.71
CA ALA A 14 -55.62 0.72 -41.05
C ALA A 14 -55.47 2.24 -41.03
N SER A 15 -54.75 2.77 -40.05
CA SER A 15 -54.22 4.13 -40.10
C SER A 15 -52.78 4.07 -40.59
N ALA A 16 -52.58 4.53 -41.82
CA ALA A 16 -51.26 4.75 -42.40
C ALA A 16 -50.56 5.91 -41.68
N VAL A 17 -49.62 5.60 -40.80
CA VAL A 17 -48.67 6.60 -40.28
C VAL A 17 -47.53 6.70 -41.29
N ARG A 18 -47.46 7.85 -41.98
CA ARG A 18 -46.28 8.25 -42.75
C ARG A 18 -45.14 8.53 -41.77
N SER A 19 -44.25 7.57 -41.59
CA SER A 19 -42.96 7.79 -40.94
C SER A 19 -42.08 8.60 -41.89
N ILE A 20 -41.83 9.85 -41.51
CA ILE A 20 -40.81 10.70 -42.13
C ILE A 20 -39.46 10.08 -41.76
N LEU A 21 -38.78 9.50 -42.73
CA LEU A 21 -37.40 9.05 -42.63
C LEU A 21 -36.51 10.30 -42.47
N ALA A 22 -36.14 10.62 -41.24
CA ALA A 22 -35.02 11.50 -40.98
C ALA A 22 -33.73 10.70 -41.25
N ASN A 23 -32.96 11.13 -42.26
CA ASN A 23 -31.62 10.65 -42.53
C ASN A 23 -30.75 10.77 -41.26
N PRO A 24 -30.10 9.70 -40.77
CA PRO A 24 -29.02 9.86 -39.83
C PRO A 24 -27.84 10.42 -40.62
N THR A 25 -27.55 11.70 -40.39
CA THR A 25 -26.26 12.29 -40.75
C THR A 25 -25.15 11.41 -40.17
N ASN A 26 -24.24 11.00 -41.05
CA ASN A 26 -22.93 10.41 -40.75
C ASN A 26 -22.17 11.37 -39.82
N LEU A 27 -22.39 11.26 -38.50
CA LEU A 27 -21.47 11.79 -37.51
C LEU A 27 -20.33 10.78 -37.42
N LYS A 28 -19.23 11.09 -38.10
CA LYS A 28 -17.94 10.47 -37.79
C LYS A 28 -17.68 10.70 -36.29
N PRO A 29 -17.21 9.69 -35.55
CA PRO A 29 -16.69 9.93 -34.22
C PRO A 29 -15.58 10.97 -34.37
N ILE A 30 -15.73 12.10 -33.69
CA ILE A 30 -14.60 12.98 -33.43
C ILE A 30 -13.71 12.16 -32.49
N SER A 31 -12.73 11.45 -33.06
CA SER A 31 -11.58 11.01 -32.31
C SER A 31 -10.81 12.27 -31.95
N THR A 32 -11.00 12.77 -30.72
CA THR A 32 -10.03 13.68 -30.12
C THR A 32 -8.71 12.91 -30.04
N PRO A 33 -7.62 13.43 -30.65
CA PRO A 33 -6.29 12.94 -30.34
C PRO A 33 -5.93 13.48 -28.95
N ASP A 34 -5.49 12.58 -28.07
CA ASP A 34 -4.90 12.86 -26.75
C ASP A 34 -5.82 13.47 -25.67
N ASP A 35 -6.69 12.64 -25.08
CA ASP A 35 -6.98 12.77 -23.65
C ASP A 35 -5.76 12.19 -22.91
N GLU A 36 -4.72 13.00 -22.72
CA GLU A 36 -3.80 12.77 -21.62
C GLU A 36 -4.65 12.92 -20.35
N ASP A 37 -5.03 11.79 -19.74
CA ASP A 37 -5.72 11.79 -18.45
C ASP A 37 -4.76 12.30 -17.38
N ASP A 38 -4.69 13.62 -17.29
CA ASP A 38 -3.90 14.38 -16.32
C ASP A 38 -4.49 14.29 -14.90
N THR A 39 -5.52 13.46 -14.69
CA THR A 39 -6.06 13.22 -13.35
C THR A 39 -5.03 12.43 -12.53
N PRO A 40 -4.59 12.95 -11.37
CA PRO A 40 -3.65 12.22 -10.53
C PRO A 40 -4.28 10.95 -9.97
N LEU A 41 -3.48 9.89 -9.84
CA LEU A 41 -3.92 8.64 -9.24
C LEU A 41 -4.30 8.86 -7.76
N PRO A 42 -5.31 8.14 -7.24
CA PRO A 42 -5.57 8.15 -5.81
C PRO A 42 -4.36 7.65 -5.01
N VAL A 43 -4.17 8.21 -3.81
CA VAL A 43 -3.10 7.83 -2.89
C VAL A 43 -3.68 7.15 -1.65
N VAL A 44 -3.19 5.95 -1.35
CA VAL A 44 -3.52 5.21 -0.13
C VAL A 44 -2.42 5.42 0.92
N ILE A 45 -2.81 5.83 2.12
CA ILE A 45 -1.90 6.08 3.24
C ILE A 45 -2.16 5.05 4.34
N TRP A 46 -1.12 4.36 4.81
CA TRP A 46 -1.19 3.48 5.99
C TRP A 46 -0.23 3.94 7.08
N HIS A 47 -0.81 4.34 8.22
CA HIS A 47 -0.08 4.82 9.38
C HIS A 47 0.68 3.71 10.15
N GLY A 48 1.53 4.15 11.08
CA GLY A 48 2.37 3.30 11.91
C GLY A 48 1.75 2.87 13.24
N LEU A 49 2.57 2.19 14.05
CA LEU A 49 2.24 1.75 15.40
C LEU A 49 1.88 2.94 16.30
N GLY A 50 0.76 2.85 17.02
CA GLY A 50 0.34 3.89 17.96
C GLY A 50 -0.26 5.15 17.35
N ASP A 51 -0.35 5.20 16.02
CA ASP A 51 -1.03 6.28 15.29
C ASP A 51 -2.46 5.87 14.88
N THR A 52 -3.17 6.75 14.19
CA THR A 52 -4.55 6.54 13.74
C THR A 52 -4.82 7.31 12.44
N PHE A 53 -5.77 6.83 11.64
CA PHE A 53 -6.15 7.45 10.37
C PHE A 53 -6.48 8.96 10.47
N SER A 54 -6.98 9.42 11.62
CA SER A 54 -7.42 10.80 11.85
C SER A 54 -6.39 11.69 12.59
N ALA A 55 -5.16 11.23 12.79
CA ALA A 55 -4.16 12.03 13.51
C ALA A 55 -3.71 13.24 12.69
N ASP A 56 -3.48 14.38 13.35
CA ASP A 56 -3.12 15.64 12.66
C ASP A 56 -1.89 15.48 11.77
N GLY A 57 -0.84 14.79 12.25
CA GLY A 57 0.36 14.53 11.47
C GLY A 57 0.08 13.74 10.19
N LEU A 58 -0.71 12.67 10.28
CA LEU A 58 -1.09 11.87 9.11
C LEU A 58 -1.98 12.66 8.14
N GLN A 59 -2.92 13.45 8.65
CA GLN A 59 -3.79 14.31 7.85
C GLN A 59 -2.98 15.40 7.12
N SER A 60 -1.95 15.95 7.76
CA SER A 60 -1.00 16.86 7.11
C SER A 60 -0.28 16.19 5.93
N VAL A 61 0.08 14.91 6.03
CA VAL A 61 0.68 14.19 4.88
C VAL A 61 -0.29 14.16 3.69
N GLY A 62 -1.56 13.83 3.89
CA GLY A 62 -2.52 13.83 2.78
C GLY A 62 -2.79 15.23 2.21
N ALA A 63 -2.75 16.26 3.06
CA ALA A 63 -2.80 17.65 2.58
C ALA A 63 -1.57 18.02 1.72
N LEU A 64 -0.38 17.49 2.04
CA LEU A 64 0.81 17.65 1.18
C LEU A 64 0.68 16.89 -0.14
N VAL A 65 0.10 15.69 -0.13
CA VAL A 65 -0.21 14.95 -1.37
C VAL A 65 -1.12 15.78 -2.28
N GLU A 66 -2.21 16.33 -1.75
CA GLU A 66 -3.15 17.15 -2.52
C GLU A 66 -2.53 18.49 -2.95
N LYS A 67 -1.67 19.10 -2.12
CA LYS A 67 -0.92 20.32 -2.47
C LYS A 67 0.00 20.09 -3.68
N VAL A 68 0.73 18.98 -3.70
CA VAL A 68 1.70 18.66 -4.75
C VAL A 68 1.01 18.14 -6.01
N ASN A 69 -0.05 17.35 -5.84
CA ASN A 69 -0.84 16.78 -6.93
C ASN A 69 -2.33 17.16 -6.77
N PRO A 70 -2.74 18.37 -7.21
CA PRO A 70 -4.09 18.86 -7.02
C PRO A 70 -5.17 17.95 -7.60
N GLY A 71 -6.22 17.68 -6.81
CA GLY A 71 -7.33 16.80 -7.20
C GLY A 71 -7.12 15.33 -6.85
N THR A 72 -5.98 14.97 -6.23
CA THR A 72 -5.74 13.61 -5.73
C THR A 72 -6.74 13.21 -4.66
N LEU A 73 -7.41 12.07 -4.84
CA LEU A 73 -8.15 11.43 -3.75
C LEU A 73 -7.15 10.79 -2.78
N VAL A 74 -7.16 11.21 -1.51
CA VAL A 74 -6.40 10.55 -0.44
C VAL A 74 -7.30 9.62 0.35
N TYR A 75 -6.90 8.37 0.46
CA TYR A 75 -7.57 7.36 1.30
C TYR A 75 -6.67 6.97 2.47
N TYR A 76 -7.13 7.23 3.69
CA TYR A 76 -6.45 6.78 4.90
C TYR A 76 -6.97 5.40 5.29
N VAL A 77 -6.07 4.42 5.30
CA VAL A 77 -6.37 3.09 5.84
C VAL A 77 -6.75 3.23 7.31
N ARG A 78 -7.87 2.60 7.67
CA ARG A 78 -8.37 2.49 9.04
C ARG A 78 -8.95 1.11 9.27
N LEU A 79 -8.62 0.49 10.40
CA LEU A 79 -9.08 -0.84 10.79
C LEU A 79 -10.39 -0.78 11.58
N ASP A 80 -10.72 0.40 12.12
CA ASP A 80 -11.96 0.70 12.81
C ASP A 80 -12.35 2.17 12.51
N GLU A 81 -13.65 2.48 12.56
CA GLU A 81 -14.15 3.86 12.36
C GLU A 81 -13.83 4.77 13.55
N SER A 82 -13.56 4.20 14.73
CA SER A 82 -13.10 4.92 15.91
C SER A 82 -11.57 5.09 15.91
N PRO A 83 -11.04 6.32 15.95
CA PRO A 83 -9.60 6.56 16.01
C PRO A 83 -8.88 5.86 17.16
N SER A 84 -9.54 5.69 18.31
CA SER A 84 -8.96 4.98 19.45
C SER A 84 -8.86 3.47 19.23
N ASN A 85 -9.86 2.89 18.56
CA ASN A 85 -9.85 1.45 18.25
C ASN A 85 -8.88 1.17 17.11
N ASP A 86 -8.82 2.05 16.11
CA ASP A 86 -7.84 1.99 15.02
C ASP A 86 -6.41 2.00 15.56
N ARG A 87 -6.10 2.94 16.46
CA ARG A 87 -4.83 2.96 17.20
C ARG A 87 -4.58 1.67 17.98
N THR A 88 -5.59 1.14 18.66
CA THR A 88 -5.46 -0.11 19.43
C THR A 88 -5.15 -1.30 18.52
N ALA A 89 -5.75 -1.34 17.33
CA ALA A 89 -5.54 -2.39 16.33
C ALA A 89 -4.11 -2.41 15.79
N THR A 90 -3.37 -1.29 15.87
CA THR A 90 -1.94 -1.27 15.51
C THR A 90 -1.07 -2.11 16.45
N PHE A 91 -1.50 -2.31 17.70
CA PHE A 91 -0.81 -3.16 18.69
C PHE A 91 -1.40 -4.57 18.73
N TYR A 92 -2.73 -4.68 18.75
CA TYR A 92 -3.43 -5.94 18.93
C TYR A 92 -4.26 -6.33 17.73
N GLY A 93 -4.04 -7.54 17.23
CA GLY A 93 -4.76 -8.09 16.10
C GLY A 93 -3.93 -9.09 15.32
N ASN A 94 -4.52 -9.59 14.26
CA ASN A 94 -3.89 -10.48 13.29
C ASN A 94 -3.60 -9.67 12.01
N VAL A 95 -2.33 -9.46 11.68
CA VAL A 95 -1.94 -8.64 10.51
C VAL A 95 -2.51 -9.23 9.21
N THR A 96 -2.64 -10.56 9.14
CA THR A 96 -3.25 -11.21 7.98
C THR A 96 -4.72 -10.87 7.80
N GLU A 97 -5.48 -10.79 8.89
CA GLU A 97 -6.88 -10.38 8.85
C GLU A 97 -7.01 -8.87 8.59
N GLN A 98 -6.09 -8.05 9.12
CA GLN A 98 -6.04 -6.61 8.85
C GLN A 98 -5.83 -6.33 7.36
N ILE A 99 -4.86 -6.99 6.73
CA ILE A 99 -4.63 -6.85 5.29
C ILE A 99 -5.83 -7.34 4.49
N ALA A 100 -6.46 -8.47 4.88
CA ALA A 100 -7.66 -8.96 4.21
C ALA A 100 -8.81 -7.92 4.25
N LYS A 101 -9.03 -7.31 5.42
CA LYS A 101 -10.00 -6.20 5.56
C LYS A 101 -9.64 -5.03 4.64
N VAL A 102 -8.38 -4.63 4.58
CA VAL A 102 -7.94 -3.53 3.69
C VAL A 102 -8.12 -3.90 2.21
N CYS A 103 -7.88 -5.16 1.82
CA CYS A 103 -8.21 -5.63 0.48
C CYS A 103 -9.69 -5.43 0.17
N ASP A 104 -10.58 -5.83 1.07
CA ASP A 104 -12.04 -5.71 0.90
C ASP A 104 -12.49 -4.24 0.85
N ASP A 105 -11.96 -3.40 1.74
CA ASP A 105 -12.31 -1.98 1.82
C ASP A 105 -11.89 -1.23 0.55
N LEU A 106 -10.68 -1.48 0.03
CA LEU A 106 -10.18 -0.85 -1.19
C LEU A 106 -10.92 -1.34 -2.44
N ALA A 107 -11.25 -2.64 -2.49
CA ALA A 107 -12.03 -3.23 -3.58
C ALA A 107 -13.49 -2.77 -3.60
N ALA A 108 -14.06 -2.41 -2.44
CA ALA A 108 -15.43 -1.90 -2.33
C ALA A 108 -15.54 -0.39 -2.51
N HIS A 109 -14.44 0.36 -2.42
CA HIS A 109 -14.46 1.81 -2.51
C HIS A 109 -14.81 2.26 -3.95
N PRO A 110 -15.84 3.12 -4.15
CA PRO A 110 -16.38 3.42 -5.49
C PRO A 110 -15.38 4.08 -6.45
N ILE A 111 -14.48 4.92 -5.92
CA ILE A 111 -13.43 5.56 -6.73
C ILE A 111 -12.22 4.63 -6.89
N LEU A 112 -11.60 4.17 -5.80
CA LEU A 112 -10.39 3.34 -5.84
C LEU A 112 -10.57 2.05 -6.67
N SER A 113 -11.70 1.35 -6.54
CA SER A 113 -11.95 0.09 -7.28
C SER A 113 -12.07 0.25 -8.79
N THR A 114 -12.30 1.47 -9.28
CA THR A 114 -12.40 1.80 -10.70
C THR A 114 -11.17 2.52 -11.24
N ALA A 115 -10.25 2.91 -10.35
CA ALA A 115 -9.01 3.56 -10.74
C ALA A 115 -8.11 2.58 -11.52
N PRO A 116 -7.43 3.03 -12.59
CA PRO A 116 -6.52 2.17 -13.36
C PRO A 116 -5.32 1.71 -12.53
N ALA A 117 -4.93 2.50 -11.54
CA ALA A 117 -3.97 2.18 -10.50
C ALA A 117 -4.14 3.12 -9.30
N ILE A 118 -3.45 2.84 -8.20
CA ILE A 118 -3.27 3.74 -7.05
C ILE A 118 -1.79 3.90 -6.74
N ASP A 119 -1.43 4.99 -6.09
CA ASP A 119 -0.14 5.09 -5.40
C ASP A 119 -0.34 4.84 -3.90
N ALA A 120 0.73 4.43 -3.20
CA ALA A 120 0.65 4.09 -1.80
C ALA A 120 1.86 4.62 -1.01
N VAL A 121 1.61 5.12 0.20
CA VAL A 121 2.65 5.52 1.15
C VAL A 121 2.39 4.91 2.53
N GLY A 122 3.39 4.24 3.07
CA GLY A 122 3.32 3.60 4.39
C GLY A 122 4.36 4.13 5.36
N PHE A 123 3.94 4.34 6.60
CA PHE A 123 4.77 4.87 7.68
C PHE A 123 5.05 3.79 8.71
N SER A 124 6.33 3.59 9.05
CA SER A 124 6.77 2.56 9.99
C SER A 124 6.15 1.20 9.60
N GLN A 125 5.41 0.53 10.50
CA GLN A 125 4.80 -0.77 10.18
C GLN A 125 3.82 -0.75 8.98
N GLY A 126 3.18 0.39 8.70
CA GLY A 126 2.22 0.53 7.61
C GLY A 126 2.82 0.26 6.23
N GLY A 127 4.12 0.48 6.03
CA GLY A 127 4.76 0.21 4.74
C GLY A 127 4.94 -1.28 4.44
N GLN A 128 5.33 -2.12 5.41
CA GLN A 128 5.31 -3.57 5.16
C GLN A 128 3.88 -4.13 5.09
N PHE A 129 2.88 -3.46 5.67
CA PHE A 129 1.48 -3.87 5.54
C PHE A 129 0.93 -3.56 4.15
N LEU A 130 1.24 -2.38 3.60
CA LEU A 130 0.95 -2.06 2.19
C LEU A 130 1.69 -2.99 1.23
N ARG A 131 2.95 -3.36 1.53
CA ARG A 131 3.65 -4.41 0.77
C ARG A 131 2.88 -5.73 0.80
N GLY A 132 2.42 -6.17 1.98
CA GLY A 132 1.60 -7.37 2.12
C GLY A 132 0.27 -7.29 1.35
N TYR A 133 -0.37 -6.11 1.29
CA TYR A 133 -1.55 -5.87 0.44
C TYR A 133 -1.23 -6.07 -1.06
N ILE A 134 -0.10 -5.53 -1.53
CA ILE A 134 0.36 -5.71 -2.93
C ILE A 134 0.67 -7.18 -3.20
N GLU A 135 1.32 -7.88 -2.30
CA GLU A 135 1.65 -9.29 -2.51
C GLU A 135 0.38 -10.15 -2.55
N ARG A 136 -0.56 -9.92 -1.64
CA ARG A 136 -1.71 -10.82 -1.42
C ARG A 136 -2.91 -10.56 -2.33
N CYS A 137 -3.25 -9.30 -2.63
CA CYS A 137 -4.48 -8.97 -3.37
C CYS A 137 -4.29 -7.96 -4.52
N ASN A 138 -3.53 -6.87 -4.32
CA ASN A 138 -3.21 -5.86 -5.35
C ASN A 138 -4.39 -5.41 -6.23
N PHE A 139 -5.56 -5.21 -5.63
CA PHE A 139 -6.74 -4.70 -6.30
C PHE A 139 -7.39 -3.59 -5.47
N PRO A 140 -7.44 -2.34 -5.96
CA PRO A 140 -6.84 -1.85 -7.21
C PRO A 140 -5.30 -2.01 -7.26
N PRO A 141 -4.68 -2.10 -8.45
CA PRO A 141 -3.25 -2.31 -8.57
C PRO A 141 -2.46 -1.09 -8.09
N VAL A 142 -1.41 -1.31 -7.31
CA VAL A 142 -0.47 -0.25 -6.92
C VAL A 142 0.53 0.02 -8.04
N ARG A 143 0.77 1.30 -8.35
CA ARG A 143 1.83 1.76 -9.25
C ARG A 143 3.12 2.02 -8.49
N SER A 144 3.13 3.00 -7.58
CA SER A 144 4.28 3.33 -6.74
C SER A 144 4.01 3.05 -5.27
N LEU A 145 4.93 2.38 -4.58
CA LEU A 145 4.94 2.22 -3.13
C LEU A 145 6.09 3.02 -2.53
N VAL A 146 5.78 3.95 -1.65
CA VAL A 146 6.75 4.68 -0.82
C VAL A 146 6.67 4.17 0.62
N THR A 147 7.80 3.89 1.25
CA THR A 147 7.85 3.49 2.67
C THR A 147 8.85 4.33 3.45
N PHE A 148 8.44 4.79 4.63
CA PHE A 148 9.31 5.53 5.55
C PHE A 148 9.58 4.69 6.80
N GLY A 149 10.84 4.28 6.98
CA GLY A 149 11.31 3.53 8.15
C GLY A 149 10.59 2.20 8.36
N SER A 150 10.08 1.58 7.30
CA SER A 150 9.34 0.32 7.38
C SER A 150 10.26 -0.87 7.62
N GLN A 151 9.77 -1.92 8.25
CA GLN A 151 10.59 -3.04 8.70
C GLN A 151 10.46 -4.25 7.78
N HIS A 152 10.98 -4.11 6.55
CA HIS A 152 10.74 -5.09 5.50
C HIS A 152 11.40 -6.45 5.73
N ASN A 153 12.50 -6.52 6.48
CA ASN A 153 13.11 -7.76 6.96
C ASN A 153 12.81 -8.05 8.45
N GLY A 154 11.79 -7.38 9.01
CA GLY A 154 11.40 -7.52 10.41
C GLY A 154 12.30 -6.77 11.40
N ILE A 155 12.01 -6.97 12.68
CA ILE A 155 12.78 -6.45 13.80
C ILE A 155 13.34 -7.58 14.65
N VAL A 156 14.50 -7.35 15.26
CA VAL A 156 15.15 -8.31 16.16
C VAL A 156 15.02 -7.91 17.63
N ASP A 157 14.61 -6.66 17.87
CA ASP A 157 14.39 -6.10 19.19
C ASP A 157 13.31 -5.02 19.12
N TYR A 158 12.77 -4.70 20.28
CA TYR A 158 11.80 -3.64 20.44
C TYR A 158 12.42 -2.50 21.23
N LYS A 159 12.20 -1.26 20.78
CA LYS A 159 12.57 -0.10 21.59
C LYS A 159 11.83 -0.18 22.93
N ALA A 160 12.58 0.00 24.02
CA ALA A 160 12.02 0.01 25.35
C ALA A 160 10.85 0.99 25.44
N CYS A 161 9.68 0.47 25.81
CA CYS A 161 8.47 1.26 25.98
C CYS A 161 8.71 2.40 26.98
N SER A 162 8.15 3.57 26.70
CA SER A 162 8.17 4.67 27.66
C SER A 162 7.57 4.24 29.00
N ALA A 163 7.99 4.87 30.10
CA ALA A 163 7.52 4.48 31.43
C ALA A 163 6.00 4.60 31.59
N ALA A 164 5.34 5.46 30.80
CA ALA A 164 3.91 5.73 30.82
C ALA A 164 3.09 4.84 29.86
N ASP A 165 3.74 4.07 28.99
CA ASP A 165 3.05 3.24 28.01
C ASP A 165 2.83 1.81 28.52
N TRP A 166 1.78 1.65 29.34
CA TRP A 166 1.39 0.35 29.89
C TRP A 166 0.98 -0.65 28.81
N LEU A 167 0.46 -0.17 27.68
CA LEU A 167 0.05 -1.00 26.56
C LEU A 167 1.26 -1.65 25.90
N CYS A 168 2.26 -0.83 25.56
CA CYS A 168 3.53 -1.29 25.02
C CYS A 168 4.24 -2.23 26.01
N LYS A 169 4.28 -1.88 27.31
CA LYS A 169 4.92 -2.76 28.33
C LYS A 169 4.28 -4.14 28.41
N GLY A 170 2.95 -4.22 28.34
CA GLY A 170 2.21 -5.48 28.32
C GLY A 170 2.53 -6.32 27.08
N ALA A 171 2.58 -5.68 25.91
CA ALA A 171 3.00 -6.31 24.65
C ALA A 171 4.43 -6.89 24.75
N MET A 172 5.38 -6.11 25.26
CA MET A 172 6.78 -6.54 25.38
C MET A 172 6.96 -7.72 26.34
N ALA A 173 6.25 -7.72 27.46
CA ALA A 173 6.31 -8.83 28.41
C ALA A 173 5.83 -10.16 27.79
N LEU A 174 4.82 -10.11 26.92
CA LEU A 174 4.30 -11.29 26.22
C LEU A 174 5.24 -11.80 25.12
N LEU A 175 5.93 -10.88 24.44
CA LEU A 175 6.94 -11.21 23.43
C LEU A 175 8.10 -11.98 24.03
N HIS A 176 8.83 -11.38 24.98
CA HIS A 176 10.04 -12.00 25.53
C HIS A 176 9.80 -13.35 26.24
N GLY A 177 8.56 -13.67 26.63
CA GLY A 177 8.21 -14.94 27.27
C GLY A 177 7.73 -16.04 26.33
N ASN A 178 7.08 -15.71 25.20
CA ASN A 178 6.42 -16.71 24.34
C ASN A 178 6.08 -16.22 22.90
N THR A 179 6.99 -15.50 22.23
CA THR A 179 6.78 -14.90 20.88
C THR A 179 6.14 -15.84 19.86
N TRP A 180 6.55 -17.11 19.85
CA TRP A 180 6.15 -18.09 18.82
C TRP A 180 4.86 -18.86 19.16
N SER A 181 4.24 -18.60 20.31
CA SER A 181 2.93 -19.20 20.56
C SER A 181 1.87 -18.69 19.58
N SER A 182 0.96 -19.59 19.19
CA SER A 182 -0.15 -19.24 18.28
C SER A 182 -1.00 -18.08 18.80
N TRP A 183 -1.12 -17.93 20.13
CA TRP A 183 -1.82 -16.79 20.73
C TRP A 183 -1.10 -15.47 20.46
N VAL A 184 0.22 -15.39 20.66
CA VAL A 184 0.98 -14.17 20.43
C VAL A 184 1.01 -13.84 18.94
N GLN A 185 1.33 -14.82 18.09
CA GLN A 185 1.38 -14.65 16.63
C GLN A 185 0.03 -14.31 15.97
N SER A 186 -1.11 -14.55 16.64
CA SER A 186 -2.43 -14.17 16.12
C SER A 186 -3.02 -12.90 16.73
N ARG A 187 -2.38 -12.31 17.75
CA ARG A 187 -2.98 -11.21 18.52
C ARG A 187 -2.07 -10.04 18.80
N LEU A 188 -0.77 -10.18 18.63
CA LEU A 188 0.16 -9.08 18.86
C LEU A 188 0.83 -8.72 17.55
N VAL A 189 0.50 -7.55 17.03
CA VAL A 189 0.94 -7.09 15.70
C VAL A 189 2.47 -7.03 15.61
N PRO A 190 3.19 -6.43 16.58
CA PRO A 190 4.64 -6.40 16.52
C PRO A 190 5.34 -7.76 16.60
N ALA A 191 4.67 -8.80 17.13
CA ALA A 191 5.21 -10.16 17.14
C ALA A 191 5.29 -10.79 15.75
N GLN A 192 4.39 -10.37 14.86
CA GLN A 192 4.16 -11.02 13.57
C GLN A 192 5.21 -10.61 12.53
N TYR A 193 5.97 -9.55 12.81
CA TYR A 193 7.16 -9.15 12.07
C TYR A 193 8.43 -9.13 12.92
N PHE A 194 8.43 -9.89 14.03
CA PHE A 194 9.65 -10.26 14.73
C PHE A 194 10.40 -11.32 13.94
N ARG A 195 11.72 -11.18 13.84
CA ARG A 195 12.60 -12.12 13.14
C ARG A 195 13.88 -12.29 13.94
N ASP A 196 13.95 -13.34 14.77
CA ASP A 196 15.16 -13.62 15.55
C ASP A 196 16.21 -14.33 14.69
N PRO A 197 17.39 -13.74 14.43
CA PRO A 197 18.46 -14.41 13.70
C PRO A 197 19.01 -15.64 14.42
N LYS A 198 18.79 -15.77 15.74
CA LYS A 198 19.23 -16.91 16.56
C LYS A 198 18.24 -18.07 16.56
N ASP A 199 17.01 -17.84 16.12
CA ASP A 199 15.91 -18.81 16.15
C ASP A 199 15.08 -18.72 14.85
N LEU A 200 15.78 -18.83 13.71
CA LEU A 200 15.16 -18.77 12.40
C LEU A 200 14.19 -19.94 12.14
N GLU A 201 14.40 -21.10 12.77
CA GLU A 201 13.52 -22.25 12.63
C GLU A 201 12.11 -21.93 13.17
N SER A 202 12.02 -21.43 14.40
CA SER A 202 10.74 -21.03 14.98
C SER A 202 10.13 -19.84 14.24
N TYR A 203 10.95 -18.90 13.76
CA TYR A 203 10.47 -17.82 12.89
C TYR A 203 9.78 -18.36 11.63
N LEU A 204 10.43 -19.26 10.90
CA LEU A 204 9.89 -19.84 9.67
C LEU A 204 8.64 -20.70 9.95
N GLU A 205 8.61 -21.41 11.07
CA GLU A 205 7.47 -22.25 11.44
C GLU A 205 6.26 -21.40 11.87
N TYR A 206 6.45 -20.44 12.77
CA TYR A 206 5.35 -19.80 13.51
C TYR A 206 5.02 -18.36 13.09
N SER A 207 5.89 -17.65 12.36
CA SER A 207 5.61 -16.26 11.96
C SER A 207 4.34 -16.17 11.12
N ASN A 208 3.31 -15.49 11.64
CA ASN A 208 2.00 -15.40 10.98
C ASN A 208 1.99 -14.45 9.77
N PHE A 209 3.00 -13.57 9.66
CA PHE A 209 3.01 -12.50 8.67
C PHE A 209 4.34 -12.41 7.93
N LEU A 210 5.42 -12.05 8.60
CA LEU A 210 6.66 -11.68 7.91
C LEU A 210 7.28 -12.84 7.13
N ALA A 211 7.34 -14.05 7.69
CA ALA A 211 7.88 -15.21 6.97
C ALA A 211 7.02 -15.59 5.75
N ASP A 212 5.71 -15.29 5.79
CA ASP A 212 4.82 -15.46 4.66
C ASP A 212 5.11 -14.41 3.58
N ILE A 213 5.05 -13.13 3.93
CA ILE A 213 5.19 -12.04 2.95
C ILE A 213 6.62 -11.87 2.43
N ASN A 214 7.64 -12.35 3.13
CA ASN A 214 9.00 -12.47 2.59
C ASN A 214 9.20 -13.75 1.76
N ASN A 215 8.19 -14.62 1.71
CA ASN A 215 8.21 -15.87 0.97
C ASN A 215 9.42 -16.75 1.37
N GLU A 216 9.79 -16.72 2.66
CA GLU A 216 11.02 -17.35 3.17
C GLU A 216 10.87 -18.87 3.38
N ARG A 217 9.63 -19.36 3.51
CA ARG A 217 9.33 -20.80 3.61
C ARG A 217 9.64 -21.53 2.32
N GLU A 218 9.83 -22.85 2.38
CA GLU A 218 10.24 -23.66 1.21
C GLU A 218 9.36 -23.41 -0.02
N THR A 219 8.03 -23.54 0.14
CA THR A 219 7.05 -23.29 -0.92
C THR A 219 6.88 -21.79 -1.16
N LYS A 220 7.15 -21.38 -2.41
CA LYS A 220 7.04 -19.98 -2.83
C LYS A 220 5.66 -19.67 -3.40
N ASN A 221 5.06 -18.57 -2.95
CA ASN A 221 3.87 -18.01 -3.60
C ASN A 221 4.28 -17.12 -4.79
N GLU A 222 4.10 -17.62 -6.02
CA GLU A 222 4.45 -16.87 -7.23
C GLU A 222 3.64 -15.58 -7.44
N THR A 223 2.43 -15.49 -6.86
CA THR A 223 1.59 -14.29 -6.98
C THR A 223 2.26 -13.10 -6.32
N TYR A 224 2.95 -13.30 -5.21
CA TYR A 224 3.65 -12.25 -4.47
C TYR A 224 4.71 -11.59 -5.37
N ALA A 225 5.57 -12.43 -5.98
CA ALA A 225 6.57 -11.97 -6.93
C ALA A 225 5.98 -11.28 -8.17
N LYS A 226 4.91 -11.85 -8.75
CA LYS A 226 4.23 -11.27 -9.90
C LYS A 226 3.63 -9.89 -9.60
N ASN A 227 3.14 -9.66 -8.39
CA ASN A 227 2.54 -8.38 -8.02
C ASN A 227 3.58 -7.31 -7.71
N ILE A 228 4.61 -7.61 -6.92
CA ILE A 228 5.69 -6.65 -6.65
C ILE A 228 6.44 -6.27 -7.93
N ALA A 229 6.70 -7.23 -8.82
CA ALA A 229 7.34 -6.95 -10.11
C ALA A 229 6.51 -6.05 -11.04
N LYS A 230 5.21 -5.87 -10.80
CA LYS A 230 4.34 -4.95 -11.57
C LYS A 230 4.47 -3.50 -11.13
N LEU A 231 4.91 -3.23 -9.90
CA LEU A 231 5.15 -1.86 -9.42
C LEU A 231 6.03 -1.12 -10.41
N GLU A 232 5.77 0.16 -10.62
CA GLU A 232 6.70 1.03 -11.33
C GLU A 232 7.86 1.39 -10.41
N ASN A 233 7.55 1.81 -9.18
CA ASN A 233 8.52 2.21 -8.19
C ASN A 233 8.22 1.61 -6.81
N PHE A 234 9.26 1.15 -6.13
CA PHE A 234 9.28 0.85 -4.71
C PHE A 234 10.41 1.64 -4.06
N ILE A 235 10.04 2.68 -3.32
CA ILE A 235 10.94 3.64 -2.70
C ILE A 235 11.00 3.36 -1.21
N MET A 236 12.17 3.01 -0.72
CA MET A 236 12.40 2.65 0.68
C MET A 236 13.28 3.70 1.35
N TYR A 237 12.69 4.49 2.24
CA TYR A 237 13.41 5.44 3.09
C TYR A 237 13.81 4.79 4.42
N ILE A 238 15.09 4.92 4.79
CA ILE A 238 15.56 4.69 6.16
C ILE A 238 15.94 6.02 6.81
N PHE A 239 15.84 6.08 8.15
CA PHE A 239 16.28 7.25 8.92
C PHE A 239 17.73 7.09 9.35
N GLU A 240 18.55 8.13 9.20
CA GLU A 240 19.97 8.09 9.55
C GLU A 240 20.20 7.71 11.02
N ASN A 241 19.37 8.25 11.91
CA ASN A 241 19.48 8.08 13.35
C ASN A 241 18.30 7.28 13.92
N ASP A 242 17.78 6.30 13.16
CA ASP A 242 16.71 5.43 13.65
C ASP A 242 17.18 4.60 14.86
N THR A 243 16.49 4.76 15.97
CA THR A 243 16.69 3.97 17.20
C THR A 243 15.45 3.16 17.58
N THR A 244 14.41 3.21 16.75
CA THR A 244 13.13 2.53 16.97
C THR A 244 13.08 1.24 16.18
N VAL A 245 13.53 1.27 14.93
CA VAL A 245 13.66 0.09 14.07
C VAL A 245 15.03 -0.54 14.28
N ILE A 246 15.05 -1.75 14.82
CA ILE A 246 16.29 -2.45 15.16
C ILE A 246 16.32 -3.79 14.43
N PRO A 247 17.26 -4.01 13.50
CA PRO A 247 18.19 -3.04 12.90
C PRO A 247 17.48 -2.11 11.90
N LYS A 248 17.93 -0.87 11.68
CA LYS A 248 17.29 0.07 10.73
C LYS A 248 17.41 -0.35 9.27
N GLU A 249 18.47 -1.08 8.95
CA GLU A 249 18.83 -1.61 7.64
C GLU A 249 17.77 -2.60 7.11
N THR A 250 16.93 -3.13 8.00
CA THR A 250 15.74 -3.91 7.64
C THR A 250 14.81 -3.16 6.66
N GLY A 251 14.80 -1.82 6.69
CA GLY A 251 14.01 -1.01 5.77
C GLY A 251 14.47 -1.09 4.32
N TRP A 252 15.69 -1.55 4.09
CA TRP A 252 16.21 -1.89 2.76
C TRP A 252 16.27 -3.39 2.51
N PHE A 253 15.51 -4.18 3.29
CA PHE A 253 15.56 -5.64 3.29
C PHE A 253 16.94 -6.23 3.65
N GLU A 254 17.83 -5.49 4.30
CA GLU A 254 19.15 -6.01 4.63
C GLU A 254 19.09 -6.92 5.86
N GLU A 255 20.06 -7.84 5.95
CA GLU A 255 20.27 -8.67 7.15
C GLU A 255 21.42 -8.10 7.96
N VAL A 256 21.24 -8.03 9.28
CA VAL A 256 22.29 -7.61 10.21
C VAL A 256 22.61 -8.77 11.15
N ASN A 257 23.89 -9.17 11.18
CA ASN A 257 24.42 -10.16 12.09
C ASN A 257 25.60 -9.58 12.87
N GLY A 258 25.34 -9.11 14.08
CA GLY A 258 26.32 -8.36 14.86
C GLY A 258 26.71 -7.07 14.15
N THR A 259 27.94 -6.98 13.63
CA THR A 259 28.44 -5.84 12.86
C THR A 259 28.39 -6.03 11.35
N GLU A 260 28.04 -7.23 10.88
CA GLU A 260 27.99 -7.55 9.47
C GLU A 260 26.60 -7.19 8.89
N ILE A 261 26.60 -6.44 7.79
CA ILE A 261 25.40 -6.09 7.04
C ILE A 261 25.45 -6.82 5.69
N THR A 262 24.46 -7.67 5.43
CA THR A 262 24.27 -8.32 4.14
C THR A 262 23.25 -7.53 3.33
N PRO A 263 23.66 -6.85 2.24
CA PRO A 263 22.75 -6.03 1.44
C PRO A 263 21.74 -6.91 0.70
N LEU A 264 20.57 -6.34 0.36
CA LEU A 264 19.49 -7.08 -0.32
C LEU A 264 19.99 -7.88 -1.54
N ARG A 265 20.83 -7.28 -2.39
CA ARG A 265 21.33 -7.92 -3.63
C ARG A 265 22.20 -9.17 -3.38
N ALA A 266 22.73 -9.35 -2.17
CA ALA A 266 23.49 -10.53 -1.76
C ALA A 266 22.60 -11.62 -1.13
N ARG A 267 21.33 -11.34 -0.82
CA ARG A 267 20.41 -12.28 -0.18
C ARG A 267 19.80 -13.26 -1.20
N LYS A 268 19.48 -14.48 -0.75
CA LYS A 268 18.76 -15.48 -1.55
C LYS A 268 17.40 -14.99 -2.02
N LEU A 269 16.66 -14.28 -1.16
CA LEU A 269 15.38 -13.65 -1.50
C LEU A 269 15.46 -12.82 -2.79
N TYR A 270 16.56 -12.11 -3.01
CA TYR A 270 16.78 -11.34 -4.23
C TYR A 270 17.34 -12.19 -5.37
N SER A 271 18.37 -12.99 -5.11
CA SER A 271 19.05 -13.76 -6.17
C SER A 271 18.19 -14.89 -6.75
N GLU A 272 17.18 -15.36 -6.02
CA GLU A 272 16.16 -16.30 -6.49
C GLU A 272 14.81 -15.62 -6.77
N ASP A 273 14.72 -14.30 -6.53
CA ASP A 273 13.59 -13.43 -6.84
C ASP A 273 12.26 -13.87 -6.19
N TRP A 274 12.33 -14.30 -4.92
CA TRP A 274 11.21 -14.89 -4.19
C TRP A 274 9.97 -13.99 -4.14
N ILE A 275 10.18 -12.68 -4.12
CA ILE A 275 9.10 -11.68 -4.07
C ILE A 275 9.21 -10.65 -5.20
N GLY A 276 9.93 -10.92 -6.30
CA GLY A 276 9.91 -10.06 -7.49
C GLY A 276 10.77 -8.79 -7.41
N LEU A 277 11.54 -8.58 -6.32
CA LEU A 277 12.40 -7.40 -6.16
C LEU A 277 13.52 -7.33 -7.20
N ARG A 278 14.08 -8.46 -7.65
CA ARG A 278 15.12 -8.44 -8.68
C ARG A 278 14.54 -8.07 -10.04
N ALA A 279 13.33 -8.56 -10.36
CA ALA A 279 12.64 -8.14 -11.57
C ALA A 279 12.33 -6.63 -11.56
N LEU A 280 11.89 -6.08 -10.42
CA LEU A 280 11.65 -4.65 -10.24
C LEU A 280 12.94 -3.82 -10.35
N ASP A 281 14.02 -4.24 -9.67
CA ASP A 281 15.33 -3.57 -9.70
C ASP A 281 15.91 -3.52 -11.12
N ARG A 282 15.79 -4.61 -11.90
CA ARG A 282 16.29 -4.67 -13.29
C ARG A 282 15.64 -3.67 -14.23
N LYS A 283 14.40 -3.24 -13.96
CA LYS A 283 13.71 -2.20 -14.73
C LYS A 283 13.85 -0.81 -14.10
N GLY A 284 14.70 -0.65 -13.09
CA GLY A 284 15.00 0.63 -12.44
C GLY A 284 13.97 1.07 -11.41
N GLY A 285 13.06 0.19 -11.00
CA GLY A 285 11.95 0.55 -10.10
C GLY A 285 12.24 0.39 -8.61
N LEU A 286 13.47 0.05 -8.20
CA LEU A 286 13.82 -0.16 -6.79
C LEU A 286 14.74 0.95 -6.30
N HIS A 287 14.27 1.75 -5.35
CA HIS A 287 14.96 2.96 -4.88
C HIS A 287 15.27 2.87 -3.38
N PHE A 288 16.53 3.12 -3.04
CA PHE A 288 17.03 3.13 -1.66
C PHE A 288 17.36 4.57 -1.30
N LYS A 289 16.60 5.15 -0.36
CA LYS A 289 16.74 6.55 0.05
C LYS A 289 17.00 6.63 1.55
N THR A 290 17.68 7.70 1.96
CA THR A 290 17.97 8.00 3.36
C THR A 290 17.40 9.37 3.68
N THR A 291 16.81 9.52 4.87
CA THR A 291 16.35 10.81 5.40
C THR A 291 17.09 11.11 6.71
N PRO A 292 17.49 12.38 6.96
CA PRO A 292 18.02 12.78 8.25
C PRO A 292 16.97 12.62 9.35
N GLY A 293 17.43 12.60 10.61
CA GLY A 293 16.57 12.57 11.79
C GLY A 293 16.36 11.19 12.40
N GLU A 294 15.58 11.16 13.47
CA GLU A 294 15.12 9.93 14.13
C GLU A 294 13.85 9.37 13.47
N HIS A 295 13.39 8.20 13.93
CA HIS A 295 12.21 7.52 13.40
C HIS A 295 10.97 8.44 13.29
N MET A 296 10.38 8.50 12.10
CA MET A 296 9.21 9.34 11.75
C MET A 296 9.43 10.86 11.86
N GLN A 297 10.65 11.33 12.07
CA GLN A 297 10.98 12.75 11.89
C GLN A 297 11.25 13.02 10.40
N ILE A 298 10.18 13.35 9.67
CA ILE A 298 10.22 13.61 8.23
C ILE A 298 9.88 15.09 8.03
N SER A 299 10.66 15.81 7.22
CA SER A 299 10.31 17.18 6.85
C SER A 299 9.25 17.19 5.74
N ASP A 300 8.44 18.26 5.72
CA ASP A 300 7.49 18.50 4.63
C ASP A 300 8.21 18.55 3.28
N GLU A 301 9.42 19.11 3.20
CA GLU A 301 10.25 19.13 1.98
C GLU A 301 10.50 17.73 1.43
N ILE A 302 10.88 16.76 2.28
CA ILE A 302 11.13 15.38 1.84
C ILE A 302 9.83 14.72 1.36
N LEU A 303 8.71 14.96 2.04
CA LEU A 303 7.42 14.44 1.62
C LEU A 303 6.99 15.05 0.27
N GLU A 304 7.07 16.36 0.14
CA GLU A 304 6.70 17.09 -1.08
C GLU A 304 7.55 16.66 -2.27
N ASP A 305 8.87 16.57 -2.11
CA ASP A 305 9.79 16.10 -3.15
C ASP A 305 9.45 14.66 -3.56
N THR A 306 9.18 13.78 -2.59
CA THR A 306 8.83 12.38 -2.86
C THR A 306 7.51 12.28 -3.63
N PHE A 307 6.48 13.02 -3.23
CA PHE A 307 5.18 13.01 -3.90
C PHE A 307 5.23 13.67 -5.27
N SER A 308 6.09 14.68 -5.43
CA SER A 308 6.34 15.33 -6.72
C SER A 308 7.07 14.39 -7.68
N GLU A 309 8.03 13.61 -7.19
CA GLU A 309 8.82 12.68 -8.01
C GLU A 309 7.98 11.46 -8.43
N PHE A 310 7.30 10.80 -7.49
CA PHE A 310 6.75 9.46 -7.70
C PHE A 310 5.22 9.36 -7.84
N PHE A 311 4.47 10.38 -7.43
CA PHE A 311 3.01 10.41 -7.54
C PHE A 311 2.54 11.33 -8.68
N GLY A 312 1.25 11.29 -8.99
CA GLY A 312 0.63 12.08 -10.05
C GLY A 312 -0.17 11.24 -11.06
N PRO A 313 -0.39 11.75 -12.28
CA PRO A 313 -1.18 11.07 -13.32
C PRO A 313 -0.54 9.76 -13.77
N LEU A 314 -1.35 8.81 -14.25
CA LEU A 314 -0.89 7.48 -14.66
C LEU A 314 0.24 7.55 -15.70
N LYS A 315 0.10 8.45 -16.67
CA LYS A 315 1.14 8.80 -17.63
C LYS A 315 1.64 10.18 -17.28
N LYS A 316 2.76 10.26 -16.56
CA LYS A 316 3.41 11.55 -16.32
C LYS A 316 3.94 12.07 -17.66
N ALA A 317 3.40 13.17 -18.17
CA ALA A 317 3.95 13.84 -19.34
C ALA A 317 5.45 14.07 -19.08
N ALA A 318 6.31 13.68 -20.02
CA ALA A 318 7.74 13.92 -19.89
C ALA A 318 7.94 15.42 -19.63
N ALA A 319 8.65 15.76 -18.55
CA ALA A 319 8.92 17.15 -18.20
C ALA A 319 9.47 17.86 -19.44
N LYS A 320 8.79 18.94 -19.86
CA LYS A 320 9.30 19.82 -20.90
C LYS A 320 10.56 20.51 -20.35
N ASP A 321 11.72 19.93 -20.63
CA ASP A 321 12.99 20.66 -20.60
C ASP A 321 12.99 21.64 -21.79
N ASP A 322 12.44 22.83 -21.59
CA ASP A 322 12.54 24.04 -22.44
C ASP A 322 11.84 25.17 -21.64
N GLU A 323 12.38 26.34 -21.31
CA GLU A 323 13.41 27.18 -21.92
C GLU A 323 14.10 27.99 -20.79
N ARG A 324 15.42 27.85 -20.60
CA ARG A 324 16.22 28.92 -19.97
C ARG A 324 17.63 28.94 -20.54
N SER A 325 17.70 29.13 -21.85
CA SER A 325 18.93 29.50 -22.53
C SER A 325 18.56 30.35 -23.74
N GLU A 326 18.33 31.64 -23.50
CA GLU A 326 18.63 32.75 -24.41
C GLU A 326 18.21 34.08 -23.77
N GLU A 327 19.09 34.64 -22.95
CA GLU A 327 19.26 36.09 -22.83
C GLU A 327 20.70 36.34 -22.33
N LEU A 328 21.62 36.44 -23.30
CA LEU A 328 22.91 37.11 -23.17
C LEU A 328 23.15 37.98 -24.41
#